data_AF-G5S161-F1
#
_entry.id   AF-G5S161-F1
#
_cell.length_a   1.000
_cell.length_b   1.000
_cell.length_c   1.000
_cell.angle_alpha   90.00
_cell.angle_beta   90.00
_cell.angle_gamma   90.00
#
_symmetry.space_group_name_H-M   'P 1'
#
loop_
_entity.id
_entity.type
_entity.pdbx_description
1 polymer ?
#
loop_
_entity_poly.entity_id
_entity_poly.type
_entity_poly.pdbx_seq_one_letter_code
_entity_poly.pdbx_strand_id
1 'polypeptide(L)'
;SKAARGYHLAQGNAPRENTPTAILRTAAKATVEQGLEASLDLALSQWQYHEELWLRGDESAKEHVLDAMGLVRHALMLFGGIVPRKASAHLRDLLTQAEATMTSAVSAVTAVYSTQTAMAKLALTEWLVTKAWQPFLDAKAQAKMADSFKRFADIHLSRHAAELKKVFGQPLGDKYRDQLPRLTRDIDSVLLLAGYYDAMVAQAWLENWQGLRHAIITGQRIEIEHFRNEAINQQPFWLHSGKR
;
A
#
# COMPACT_ATOMS: atom_id res chain seq x y z
N SER A 1 -7.10 -15.30 -16.25
CA SER A 1 -8.15 -15.97 -17.06
C SER A 1 -7.70 -17.35 -17.55
N LYS A 2 -8.58 -18.16 -18.18
CA LYS A 2 -8.17 -19.41 -18.85
C LYS A 2 -7.11 -19.14 -19.95
N ALA A 3 -7.34 -18.11 -20.77
CA ALA A 3 -6.40 -17.68 -21.82
C ALA A 3 -5.04 -17.25 -21.27
N ALA A 4 -5.01 -16.42 -20.21
CA ALA A 4 -3.75 -15.97 -19.60
C ALA A 4 -2.89 -17.14 -19.09
N ARG A 5 -3.52 -18.16 -18.50
CA ARG A 5 -2.81 -19.40 -18.10
C ARG A 5 -2.30 -20.17 -19.32
N GLY A 6 -3.08 -20.24 -20.39
CA GLY A 6 -2.67 -20.86 -21.66
C GLY A 6 -1.45 -20.18 -22.29
N TYR A 7 -1.42 -18.85 -22.33
CA TYR A 7 -0.26 -18.09 -22.83
C TYR A 7 0.99 -18.35 -21.97
N HIS A 8 0.85 -18.38 -20.65
CA HIS A 8 1.97 -18.69 -19.75
C HIS A 8 2.52 -20.10 -19.97
N LEU A 9 1.64 -21.09 -20.18
CA LEU A 9 2.05 -22.46 -20.52
C LEU A 9 2.80 -22.52 -21.86
N ALA A 10 2.31 -21.80 -22.88
CA ALA A 10 2.96 -21.70 -24.18
C ALA A 10 4.36 -21.06 -24.12
N GLN A 11 4.64 -20.23 -23.11
CA GLN A 11 5.95 -19.63 -22.85
C GLN A 11 6.87 -20.50 -21.97
N GLY A 12 6.55 -21.79 -21.81
CA GLY A 12 7.38 -22.74 -21.06
C GLY A 12 7.05 -22.82 -19.57
N ASN A 13 5.96 -22.19 -19.10
CA ASN A 13 5.49 -22.27 -17.72
C ASN A 13 6.56 -21.91 -16.67
N ALA A 14 7.38 -20.89 -16.95
CA ALA A 14 8.38 -20.41 -16.00
C ALA A 14 7.73 -20.03 -14.65
N PRO A 15 8.42 -20.23 -13.52
CA PRO A 15 7.96 -19.70 -12.24
C PRO A 15 7.67 -18.20 -12.34
N ARG A 16 6.59 -17.74 -11.72
CA ARG A 16 6.30 -16.31 -11.63
C ARG A 16 7.13 -15.72 -10.51
N GLU A 17 7.60 -14.50 -10.71
CA GLU A 17 8.39 -13.77 -9.72
C GLU A 17 7.50 -12.85 -8.88
N ASN A 18 7.87 -12.60 -7.63
CA ASN A 18 7.23 -11.57 -6.82
C ASN A 18 7.36 -10.21 -7.48
N THR A 19 6.31 -9.39 -7.38
CA THR A 19 6.29 -8.05 -7.97
C THR A 19 6.11 -7.02 -6.86
N PRO A 20 7.16 -6.28 -6.49
CA PRO A 20 7.02 -5.19 -5.53
C PRO A 20 5.93 -4.20 -5.95
N THR A 21 5.21 -3.62 -4.99
CA THR A 21 4.21 -2.59 -5.27
C THR A 21 4.88 -1.38 -5.90
N ALA A 22 4.52 -1.08 -7.15
CA ALA A 22 5.00 0.11 -7.86
C ALA A 22 4.21 1.37 -7.47
N ILE A 23 4.78 2.54 -7.78
CA ILE A 23 4.08 3.82 -7.65
C ILE A 23 2.80 3.82 -8.49
N LEU A 24 1.67 4.13 -7.86
CA LEU A 24 0.38 4.21 -8.51
C LEU A 24 0.36 5.36 -9.53
N ARG A 25 0.08 5.05 -10.79
CA ARG A 25 -0.14 6.05 -11.84
C ARG A 25 -1.64 6.25 -12.07
N THR A 26 -2.07 7.50 -12.06
CA THR A 26 -3.46 7.89 -12.34
C THR A 26 -3.52 8.87 -13.51
N ALA A 27 -4.71 9.07 -14.07
CA ALA A 27 -4.90 10.04 -15.14
C ALA A 27 -4.60 11.48 -14.66
N ALA A 28 -4.09 12.33 -15.57
CA ALA A 28 -3.66 13.70 -15.26
C ALA A 28 -4.75 14.57 -14.58
N LYS A 29 -6.02 14.32 -14.90
CA LYS A 29 -7.18 15.05 -14.34
C LYS A 29 -8.04 14.16 -13.43
N ALA A 30 -7.46 13.12 -12.84
CA ALA A 30 -8.18 12.23 -11.95
C ALA A 30 -8.72 13.01 -10.74
N THR A 31 -9.95 12.68 -10.35
CA THR A 31 -10.57 13.14 -9.11
C THR A 31 -10.04 12.35 -7.92
N VAL A 32 -10.20 12.87 -6.70
CA VAL A 32 -9.81 12.15 -5.47
C VAL A 32 -10.54 10.80 -5.37
N GLU A 33 -11.80 10.71 -5.79
CA GLU A 33 -12.54 9.44 -5.84
C GLU A 33 -11.90 8.43 -6.80
N GLN A 34 -11.49 8.86 -7.99
CA GLN A 34 -10.75 7.99 -8.93
C GLN A 34 -9.39 7.56 -8.36
N GLY A 35 -8.74 8.42 -7.56
CA GLY A 35 -7.53 8.07 -6.83
C GLY A 35 -7.76 6.99 -5.76
N LEU A 36 -8.87 7.07 -5.02
CA LEU A 36 -9.30 6.04 -4.06
C LEU A 36 -9.56 4.70 -4.76
N GLU A 37 -10.32 4.72 -5.86
CA GLU A 37 -10.61 3.52 -6.66
C GLU A 37 -9.33 2.85 -7.16
N ALA A 38 -8.44 3.62 -7.78
CA ALA A 38 -7.18 3.12 -8.30
C ALA A 38 -6.24 2.59 -7.20
N SER A 39 -6.28 3.19 -6.01
CA SER A 39 -5.47 2.73 -4.86
C SER A 39 -5.91 1.37 -4.35
N LEU A 40 -7.23 1.16 -4.22
CA LEU A 40 -7.80 -0.10 -3.76
C LEU A 40 -7.75 -1.18 -4.83
N ASP A 41 -7.89 -0.81 -6.10
CA ASP A 41 -7.71 -1.73 -7.23
C ASP A 41 -6.26 -2.24 -7.32
N LEU A 42 -5.28 -1.36 -7.13
CA LEU A 42 -3.87 -1.75 -7.02
C LEU A 42 -3.66 -2.72 -5.86
N ALA A 43 -4.17 -2.39 -4.66
CA ALA A 43 -4.00 -3.24 -3.48
C ALA A 43 -4.66 -4.62 -3.64
N LEU A 44 -5.87 -4.67 -4.20
CA LEU A 44 -6.56 -5.92 -4.51
C LEU A 44 -5.81 -6.74 -5.57
N SER A 45 -5.26 -6.09 -6.59
CA SER A 45 -4.45 -6.75 -7.63
C SER A 45 -3.17 -7.34 -7.06
N GLN A 46 -2.46 -6.60 -6.19
CA GLN A 46 -1.27 -7.09 -5.49
C GLN A 46 -1.59 -8.28 -4.59
N TRP A 47 -2.73 -8.23 -3.87
CA TRP A 47 -3.19 -9.36 -3.07
C TRP A 47 -3.46 -10.59 -3.96
N GLN A 48 -4.28 -10.44 -5.01
CA GLN A 48 -4.62 -11.57 -5.88
C GLN A 48 -3.41 -12.19 -6.57
N TYR A 49 -2.45 -11.37 -7.03
CA TYR A 49 -1.25 -11.85 -7.68
C TYR A 49 -0.39 -12.71 -6.74
N HIS A 50 -0.05 -12.18 -5.57
CA HIS A 50 0.81 -12.89 -4.63
C HIS A 50 0.12 -14.07 -3.96
N GLU A 51 -1.20 -14.03 -3.80
CA GLU A 51 -1.96 -15.18 -3.31
C GLU A 51 -1.90 -16.37 -4.29
N GLU A 52 -1.96 -16.11 -5.61
CA GLU A 52 -1.81 -17.14 -6.63
C GLU A 52 -0.38 -17.73 -6.63
N LEU A 53 0.65 -16.89 -6.41
CA LEU A 53 2.04 -17.36 -6.26
C LEU A 53 2.20 -18.23 -5.01
N TRP A 54 1.65 -17.78 -3.87
CA TRP A 54 1.74 -18.51 -2.61
C TRP A 54 1.05 -19.87 -2.68
N LEU A 55 -0.15 -19.94 -3.26
CA LEU A 55 -0.87 -21.20 -3.52
C LEU A 55 -0.10 -22.15 -4.46
N ARG A 56 0.78 -21.62 -5.31
CA ARG A 56 1.62 -22.39 -6.24
C ARG A 56 2.95 -22.83 -5.64
N GLY A 57 3.18 -22.54 -4.36
CA GLY A 57 4.35 -23.00 -3.60
C GLY A 57 5.47 -21.97 -3.43
N ASP A 58 5.27 -20.71 -3.82
CA ASP A 58 6.21 -19.65 -3.47
C ASP A 58 5.92 -19.13 -2.05
N GLU A 59 6.64 -19.64 -1.06
CA GLU A 59 6.46 -19.24 0.35
C GLU A 59 6.85 -17.78 0.61
N SER A 60 7.70 -17.17 -0.23
CA SER A 60 8.06 -15.76 -0.06
C SER A 60 6.90 -14.82 -0.41
N ALA A 61 5.94 -15.27 -1.21
CA ALA A 61 4.75 -14.50 -1.57
C ALA A 61 3.80 -14.24 -0.39
N LYS A 62 3.91 -15.02 0.71
CA LYS A 62 3.11 -14.81 1.93
C LYS A 62 3.28 -13.40 2.50
N GLU A 63 4.51 -12.90 2.56
CA GLU A 63 4.79 -11.55 3.06
C GLU A 63 4.13 -10.48 2.17
N HIS A 64 4.20 -10.68 0.84
CA HIS A 64 3.57 -9.78 -0.12
C HIS A 64 2.04 -9.78 -0.06
N VAL A 65 1.40 -10.91 0.27
CA VAL A 65 -0.05 -10.96 0.55
C VAL A 65 -0.40 -10.08 1.76
N LEU A 66 0.36 -10.21 2.86
CA LEU A 66 0.15 -9.40 4.05
C LEU A 66 0.42 -7.91 3.79
N ASP A 67 1.46 -7.58 3.03
CA ASP A 67 1.75 -6.21 2.61
C ASP A 67 0.61 -5.62 1.76
N ALA A 68 0.02 -6.40 0.84
CA ALA A 68 -1.12 -5.95 0.05
C ALA A 68 -2.38 -5.71 0.92
N MET A 69 -2.64 -6.55 1.92
CA MET A 69 -3.71 -6.31 2.90
C MET A 69 -3.43 -5.06 3.75
N GLY A 70 -2.16 -4.84 4.13
CA GLY A 70 -1.69 -3.61 4.76
C GLY A 70 -1.96 -2.38 3.89
N LEU A 71 -1.66 -2.45 2.60
CA LEU A 71 -1.91 -1.38 1.63
C LEU A 71 -3.40 -1.01 1.54
N VAL A 72 -4.32 -1.99 1.62
CA VAL A 72 -5.77 -1.72 1.72
C VAL A 72 -6.08 -0.86 2.95
N ARG A 73 -5.52 -1.22 4.11
CA ARG A 73 -5.71 -0.44 5.35
C ARG A 73 -5.11 0.96 5.24
N HIS A 74 -3.92 1.09 4.67
CA HIS A 74 -3.25 2.37 4.49
C HIS A 74 -4.00 3.27 3.51
N ALA A 75 -4.57 2.73 2.44
CA ALA A 75 -5.48 3.47 1.55
C ALA A 75 -6.72 3.95 2.33
N LEU A 76 -7.40 3.09 3.09
CA LEU A 76 -8.54 3.49 3.93
C LEU A 76 -8.18 4.61 4.94
N MET A 77 -6.96 4.59 5.50
CA MET A 77 -6.47 5.66 6.37
C MET A 77 -6.19 6.96 5.61
N LEU A 78 -5.54 6.87 4.44
CA LEU A 78 -5.19 8.01 3.59
C LEU A 78 -6.42 8.83 3.19
N PHE A 79 -7.49 8.14 2.80
CA PHE A 79 -8.77 8.77 2.42
C PHE A 79 -9.72 8.99 3.61
N GLY A 80 -9.32 8.65 4.84
CA GLY A 80 -10.13 8.73 6.06
C GLY A 80 -10.54 10.15 6.47
N GLY A 81 -9.88 11.17 5.94
CA GLY A 81 -10.28 12.58 6.10
C GLY A 81 -11.48 13.00 5.23
N ILE A 82 -11.93 12.10 4.35
CA ILE A 82 -13.08 12.28 3.45
C ILE A 82 -14.09 11.14 3.66
N VAL A 83 -13.62 9.89 3.62
CA VAL A 83 -14.44 8.69 3.88
C VAL A 83 -14.50 8.42 5.38
N PRO A 84 -15.68 8.47 6.03
CA PRO A 84 -15.78 8.22 7.46
C PRO A 84 -15.36 6.79 7.83
N ARG A 85 -14.66 6.62 8.97
CA ARG A 85 -14.19 5.32 9.47
C ARG A 85 -15.29 4.24 9.60
N LYS A 86 -16.54 4.66 9.81
CA LYS A 86 -17.72 3.77 9.87
C LYS A 86 -18.05 3.10 8.53
N ALA A 87 -17.71 3.73 7.40
CA ALA A 87 -17.97 3.19 6.06
C ALA A 87 -17.20 1.89 5.77
N SER A 88 -16.09 1.64 6.47
CA SER A 88 -15.23 0.46 6.31
C SER A 88 -15.16 -0.42 7.57
N ALA A 89 -16.08 -0.26 8.51
CA ALA A 89 -16.01 -0.97 9.80
C ALA A 89 -16.02 -2.49 9.65
N HIS A 90 -16.99 -3.03 8.91
CA HIS A 90 -17.11 -4.46 8.65
C HIS A 90 -15.92 -5.00 7.82
N LEU A 91 -15.54 -4.29 6.75
CA LEU A 91 -14.38 -4.66 5.93
C LEU A 91 -13.09 -4.77 6.77
N ARG A 92 -12.82 -3.78 7.63
CA ARG A 92 -11.61 -3.78 8.46
C ARG A 92 -11.59 -4.92 9.47
N ASP A 93 -12.74 -5.33 9.98
CA ASP A 93 -12.89 -6.47 10.89
C ASP A 93 -12.57 -7.79 10.17
N LEU A 94 -13.14 -7.99 8.98
CA LEU A 94 -12.84 -9.17 8.15
C LEU A 94 -11.37 -9.24 7.75
N LEU A 95 -10.74 -8.10 7.38
CA LEU A 95 -9.30 -8.04 7.13
C LEU A 95 -8.49 -8.49 8.35
N THR A 96 -8.92 -8.16 9.57
CA THR A 96 -8.20 -8.55 10.80
C THR A 96 -8.29 -10.05 11.03
N GLN A 97 -9.47 -10.65 10.79
CA GLN A 97 -9.65 -12.09 10.88
C GLN A 97 -8.83 -12.84 9.82
N ALA A 98 -8.78 -12.32 8.60
CA ALA A 98 -7.99 -12.90 7.51
C ALA A 98 -6.47 -12.81 7.78
N GLU A 99 -5.95 -11.67 8.24
CA GLU A 99 -4.54 -11.51 8.61
C GLU A 99 -4.12 -12.47 9.73
N ALA A 100 -4.95 -12.61 10.77
CA ALA A 100 -4.71 -13.55 11.86
C ALA A 100 -4.66 -15.00 11.36
N THR A 101 -5.57 -15.36 10.44
CA THR A 101 -5.60 -16.68 9.80
C THR A 101 -4.34 -16.92 8.98
N MET A 102 -3.92 -15.97 8.14
CA MET A 102 -2.72 -16.10 7.31
C MET A 102 -1.44 -16.18 8.15
N THR A 103 -1.37 -15.43 9.25
CA THR A 103 -0.22 -15.43 10.15
C THR A 103 -0.06 -16.79 10.86
N SER A 104 -1.17 -17.37 11.33
CA SER A 104 -1.17 -18.62 12.12
C SER A 104 -1.24 -19.90 11.28
N ALA A 105 -1.59 -19.82 10.00
CA ALA A 105 -1.79 -21.00 9.17
C ALA A 105 -0.50 -21.78 8.91
N VAL A 106 -0.64 -23.11 8.95
CA VAL A 106 0.42 -24.09 8.69
C VAL A 106 0.65 -24.37 7.20
N SER A 107 -0.27 -23.95 6.33
CA SER A 107 -0.13 -24.08 4.87
C SER A 107 -0.85 -22.96 4.13
N ALA A 108 -0.36 -22.62 2.93
CA ALA A 108 -0.99 -21.68 2.02
C ALA A 108 -2.44 -22.08 1.68
N VAL A 109 -2.66 -23.36 1.38
CA VAL A 109 -3.98 -23.91 1.02
C VAL A 109 -5.01 -23.67 2.12
N THR A 110 -4.66 -23.98 3.37
CA THR A 110 -5.57 -23.77 4.51
C THR A 110 -5.84 -22.28 4.76
N ALA A 111 -4.82 -21.42 4.64
CA ALA A 111 -4.95 -19.99 4.86
C ALA A 111 -5.84 -19.31 3.80
N VAL A 112 -5.56 -19.61 2.52
CA VAL A 112 -6.14 -18.93 1.38
C VAL A 112 -7.58 -19.37 1.12
N TYR A 113 -7.87 -20.68 1.25
CA TYR A 113 -9.23 -21.19 1.10
C TYR A 113 -10.07 -21.11 2.38
N SER A 114 -9.58 -20.44 3.42
CA SER A 114 -10.36 -20.19 4.63
C SER A 114 -11.56 -19.28 4.36
N THR A 115 -12.63 -19.45 5.14
CA THR A 115 -13.79 -18.56 5.11
C THR A 115 -13.40 -17.11 5.44
N GLN A 116 -12.44 -16.91 6.35
CA GLN A 116 -11.95 -15.59 6.75
C GLN A 116 -11.33 -14.84 5.56
N THR A 117 -10.42 -15.49 4.83
CA THR A 117 -9.79 -14.89 3.63
C THR A 117 -10.82 -14.66 2.53
N ALA A 118 -11.71 -15.64 2.28
CA ALA A 118 -12.75 -15.53 1.26
C ALA A 118 -13.72 -14.36 1.54
N MET A 119 -14.21 -14.24 2.78
CA MET A 119 -15.11 -13.16 3.19
C MET A 119 -14.43 -11.80 3.11
N ALA A 120 -13.19 -11.67 3.59
CA ALA A 120 -12.46 -10.41 3.55
C ALA A 120 -12.25 -9.91 2.11
N LYS A 121 -11.87 -10.82 1.20
CA LYS A 121 -11.64 -10.46 -0.20
C LYS A 121 -12.94 -10.18 -0.96
N LEU A 122 -14.00 -10.93 -0.68
CA LEU A 122 -15.33 -10.63 -1.23
C LEU A 122 -15.83 -9.27 -0.75
N ALA A 123 -15.72 -8.98 0.56
CA ALA A 123 -16.11 -7.70 1.13
C ALA A 123 -15.33 -6.53 0.52
N LEU A 124 -14.02 -6.67 0.29
CA LEU A 124 -13.21 -5.65 -0.38
C LEU A 124 -13.68 -5.43 -1.83
N THR A 125 -13.92 -6.52 -2.56
CA THR A 125 -14.37 -6.48 -3.95
C THR A 125 -15.74 -5.81 -4.06
N GLU A 126 -16.70 -6.20 -3.22
CA GLU A 126 -18.03 -5.60 -3.16
C GLU A 126 -17.95 -4.12 -2.79
N TRP A 127 -17.17 -3.76 -1.76
CA TRP A 127 -17.02 -2.38 -1.30
C TRP A 127 -16.47 -1.47 -2.40
N LEU A 128 -15.49 -1.97 -3.18
CA LEU A 128 -14.91 -1.27 -4.33
C LEU A 128 -15.90 -1.13 -5.49
N VAL A 129 -16.48 -2.25 -5.95
CA VAL A 129 -17.37 -2.28 -7.14
C VAL A 129 -18.65 -1.49 -6.92
N THR A 130 -19.23 -1.56 -5.71
CA THR A 130 -20.47 -0.86 -5.36
C THR A 130 -20.24 0.59 -4.92
N LYS A 131 -18.98 1.02 -4.83
CA LYS A 131 -18.58 2.34 -4.30
C LYS A 131 -19.22 2.61 -2.94
N ALA A 132 -19.13 1.63 -2.03
CA ALA A 132 -19.87 1.61 -0.77
C ALA A 132 -19.56 2.77 0.19
N TRP A 133 -18.54 3.59 -0.08
CA TRP A 133 -18.29 4.84 0.63
C TRP A 133 -19.28 5.95 0.30
N GLN A 134 -19.86 5.98 -0.91
CA GLN A 134 -20.65 7.12 -1.41
C GLN A 134 -21.83 7.51 -0.50
N PRO A 135 -22.65 6.57 0.02
CA PRO A 135 -23.76 6.91 0.92
C PRO A 135 -23.32 7.55 2.25
N PHE A 136 -22.04 7.44 2.61
CA PHE A 136 -21.50 8.01 3.85
C PHE A 136 -20.96 9.43 3.68
N LEU A 137 -20.93 9.97 2.45
CA LEU A 137 -20.35 11.28 2.16
C LEU A 137 -21.40 12.39 2.31
N ASP A 138 -21.11 13.35 3.19
CA ASP A 138 -21.84 14.63 3.21
C ASP A 138 -21.44 15.51 2.01
N ALA A 139 -22.14 16.63 1.80
CA ALA A 139 -21.88 17.53 0.67
C ALA A 139 -20.43 18.05 0.62
N LYS A 140 -19.78 18.24 1.77
CA LYS A 140 -18.39 18.69 1.85
C LYS A 140 -17.42 17.58 1.44
N ALA A 141 -17.68 16.34 1.86
CA ALA A 141 -16.90 15.18 1.49
C ALA A 141 -17.07 14.85 0.00
N GLN A 142 -18.28 14.97 -0.54
CA GLN A 142 -18.56 14.83 -1.98
C GLN A 142 -17.78 15.86 -2.81
N ALA A 143 -17.78 17.13 -2.40
CA ALA A 143 -17.00 18.17 -3.07
C ALA A 143 -15.49 17.88 -3.05
N LYS A 144 -14.96 17.36 -1.93
CA LYS A 144 -13.55 16.92 -1.84
C LYS A 144 -13.25 15.71 -2.72
N MET A 145 -14.17 14.75 -2.81
CA MET A 145 -14.04 13.58 -3.68
C MET A 145 -13.95 13.96 -5.15
N ALA A 146 -14.69 14.99 -5.56
CA ALA A 146 -14.70 15.52 -6.91
C ALA A 146 -13.50 16.46 -7.23
N ASP A 147 -12.71 16.87 -6.23
CA ASP A 147 -11.55 17.75 -6.42
C ASP A 147 -10.37 16.99 -7.03
N SER A 148 -9.31 17.72 -7.39
CA SER A 148 -8.09 17.19 -8.04
C SER A 148 -7.31 16.24 -7.13
N PHE A 149 -7.10 15.01 -7.61
CA PHE A 149 -6.24 14.05 -6.92
C PHE A 149 -4.77 14.50 -6.86
N LYS A 150 -4.28 15.21 -7.89
CA LYS A 150 -2.92 15.79 -7.87
C LYS A 150 -2.73 16.75 -6.70
N ARG A 151 -3.69 17.66 -6.48
CA ARG A 151 -3.62 18.61 -5.35
C ARG A 151 -3.72 17.89 -4.00
N PHE A 152 -4.59 16.88 -3.91
CA PHE A 152 -4.68 16.01 -2.74
C PHE A 152 -3.34 15.32 -2.45
N ALA A 153 -2.69 14.78 -3.49
CA ALA A 153 -1.40 14.09 -3.37
C ALA A 153 -0.28 15.01 -2.85
N ASP A 154 -0.13 16.22 -3.39
CA ASP A 154 0.91 17.16 -2.93
C ASP A 154 0.79 17.49 -1.43
N ILE A 155 -0.45 17.67 -0.96
CA ILE A 155 -0.75 17.96 0.44
C ILE A 155 -0.38 16.75 1.30
N HIS A 156 -0.80 15.54 0.89
CA HIS A 156 -0.58 14.33 1.68
C HIS A 156 0.88 13.85 1.64
N LEU A 157 1.59 13.98 0.51
CA LEU A 157 3.04 13.73 0.43
C LEU A 157 3.80 14.57 1.47
N SER A 158 3.46 15.86 1.57
CA SER A 158 4.05 16.75 2.58
C SER A 158 3.76 16.29 4.02
N ARG A 159 2.55 15.77 4.29
CA ARG A 159 2.19 15.25 5.63
C ARG A 159 2.95 13.99 5.99
N HIS A 160 3.01 13.01 5.08
CA HIS A 160 3.73 11.75 5.32
C HIS A 160 5.25 11.99 5.43
N ALA A 161 5.81 12.88 4.61
CA ALA A 161 7.21 13.26 4.73
C ALA A 161 7.53 13.94 6.07
N ALA A 162 6.63 14.77 6.61
CA ALA A 162 6.80 15.38 7.93
C ALA A 162 6.77 14.34 9.05
N GLU A 163 5.87 13.35 8.98
CA GLU A 163 5.82 12.23 9.93
C GLU A 163 7.10 11.37 9.87
N LEU A 164 7.56 11.02 8.67
CA LEU A 164 8.81 10.30 8.46
C LEU A 164 10.01 11.05 9.06
N LYS A 165 10.14 12.35 8.76
CA LYS A 165 11.22 13.18 9.33
C LYS A 165 11.14 13.32 10.85
N LYS A 166 9.94 13.45 11.39
CA LYS A 166 9.72 13.54 12.85
C LYS A 166 10.17 12.28 13.57
N VAL A 167 9.94 11.10 12.99
CA VAL A 167 10.20 9.81 13.62
C VAL A 167 11.64 9.35 13.39
N PHE A 168 12.16 9.49 12.16
CA PHE A 168 13.46 8.98 11.75
C PHE A 168 14.56 10.05 11.68
N GLY A 169 14.25 11.29 12.11
CA GLY A 169 15.22 12.38 12.14
C GLY A 169 16.38 12.16 13.11
N GLN A 170 16.24 11.25 14.07
CA GLN A 170 17.28 10.85 15.01
C GLN A 170 17.42 9.32 15.06
N PRO A 171 18.59 8.79 15.44
CA PRO A 171 18.76 7.36 15.68
C PRO A 171 17.82 6.84 16.77
N LEU A 172 17.19 5.69 16.53
CA LEU A 172 16.20 5.09 17.45
C LEU A 172 16.75 3.93 18.30
N GLY A 173 17.98 3.48 18.05
CA GLY A 173 18.58 2.33 18.74
C GLY A 173 17.71 1.08 18.61
N ASP A 174 17.41 0.40 19.71
CA ASP A 174 16.61 -0.84 19.67
C ASP A 174 15.12 -0.61 19.34
N LYS A 175 14.66 0.65 19.27
CA LYS A 175 13.24 1.01 19.06
C LYS A 175 12.83 1.10 17.58
N TYR A 176 13.72 0.79 16.64
CA TYR A 176 13.38 0.84 15.20
C TYR A 176 12.22 -0.10 14.84
N ARG A 177 12.19 -1.31 15.41
CA ARG A 177 11.14 -2.30 15.11
C ARG A 177 9.75 -1.81 15.50
N ASP A 178 9.64 -1.04 16.59
CA ASP A 178 8.37 -0.45 17.04
C ASP A 178 7.79 0.56 16.04
N GLN A 179 8.64 1.12 15.17
CA GLN A 179 8.22 2.10 14.15
C GLN A 179 7.91 1.47 12.79
N LEU A 180 8.09 0.16 12.60
CA LEU A 180 7.78 -0.53 11.33
C LEU A 180 6.35 -0.28 10.82
N PRO A 181 5.30 -0.32 11.67
CA PRO A 181 3.94 -0.05 11.20
C PRO A 181 3.78 1.38 10.65
N ARG A 182 4.46 2.36 11.26
CA ARG A 182 4.40 3.76 10.82
C ARG A 182 5.20 3.97 9.54
N LEU A 183 6.41 3.42 9.46
CA LEU A 183 7.25 3.48 8.26
C LEU A 183 6.55 2.85 7.06
N THR A 184 5.99 1.64 7.24
CA THR A 184 5.29 0.92 6.17
C THR A 184 4.07 1.71 5.68
N ARG A 185 3.25 2.25 6.61
CA ARG A 185 2.12 3.12 6.25
C ARG A 185 2.55 4.33 5.41
N ASP A 186 3.62 4.99 5.81
CA ASP A 186 4.05 6.22 5.14
C ASP A 186 4.70 5.91 3.77
N ILE A 187 5.43 4.80 3.62
CA ILE A 187 5.92 4.28 2.32
C ILE A 187 4.74 3.97 1.40
N ASP A 188 3.77 3.19 1.87
CA ASP A 188 2.57 2.82 1.11
C ASP A 188 1.78 4.05 0.68
N SER A 189 1.63 5.02 1.58
CA SER A 189 0.95 6.27 1.27
C SER A 189 1.69 7.04 0.17
N VAL A 190 3.03 7.09 0.19
CA VAL A 190 3.80 7.75 -0.88
C VAL A 190 3.67 6.99 -2.20
N LEU A 191 3.69 5.65 -2.20
CA LEU A 191 3.44 4.82 -3.39
C LEU A 191 2.10 5.15 -4.06
N LEU A 192 1.05 5.40 -3.27
CA LEU A 192 -0.28 5.75 -3.78
C LEU A 192 -0.39 7.20 -4.29
N LEU A 193 0.55 8.08 -3.94
CA LEU A 193 0.45 9.53 -4.19
C LEU A 193 1.47 10.07 -5.21
N ALA A 194 2.60 9.39 -5.41
CA ALA A 194 3.72 9.92 -6.20
C ALA A 194 3.53 9.88 -7.73
N GLY A 195 2.38 9.38 -8.20
CA GLY A 195 2.10 9.08 -9.62
C GLY A 195 2.12 10.25 -10.61
N TYR A 196 2.19 11.49 -10.14
CA TYR A 196 2.23 12.69 -10.99
C TYR A 196 3.65 13.21 -11.27
N TYR A 197 4.66 12.58 -10.67
CA TYR A 197 6.05 13.02 -10.75
C TYR A 197 6.90 12.08 -11.62
N ASP A 198 8.12 12.51 -11.96
CA ASP A 198 9.07 11.66 -12.67
C ASP A 198 9.26 10.32 -11.93
N ALA A 199 9.19 9.22 -12.67
CA ALA A 199 9.22 7.88 -12.10
C ALA A 199 10.54 7.58 -11.41
N MET A 200 11.65 7.96 -12.04
CA MET A 200 12.98 7.66 -11.54
C MET A 200 13.26 8.48 -10.28
N VAL A 201 12.92 9.77 -10.31
CA VAL A 201 13.13 10.66 -9.15
C VAL A 201 12.27 10.22 -7.95
N ALA A 202 10.99 9.91 -8.16
CA ALA A 202 10.11 9.48 -7.08
C ALA A 202 10.50 8.10 -6.52
N GLN A 203 10.92 7.17 -7.40
CA GLN A 203 11.37 5.84 -6.99
C GLN A 203 12.68 5.91 -6.21
N ALA A 204 13.67 6.68 -6.67
CA ALA A 204 14.93 6.88 -5.94
C ALA A 204 14.69 7.48 -4.54
N TRP A 205 13.72 8.38 -4.42
CA TRP A 205 13.32 8.93 -3.11
C TRP A 205 12.72 7.87 -2.17
N LEU A 206 11.90 6.97 -2.73
CA LEU A 206 11.27 5.86 -2.01
C LEU A 206 12.27 4.76 -1.63
N GLU A 207 13.25 4.48 -2.49
CA GLU A 207 14.25 3.42 -2.30
C GLU A 207 14.99 3.56 -0.98
N ASN A 208 15.33 4.79 -0.55
CA ASN A 208 15.97 5.01 0.75
C ASN A 208 15.07 4.60 1.92
N TRP A 209 13.77 4.88 1.85
CA TRP A 209 12.81 4.47 2.89
C TRP A 209 12.51 2.97 2.84
N GLN A 210 12.45 2.38 1.65
CA GLN A 210 12.27 0.94 1.46
C GLN A 210 13.50 0.15 1.95
N GLY A 211 14.70 0.65 1.67
CA GLY A 211 15.96 0.14 2.20
C GLY A 211 15.99 0.20 3.72
N LEU A 212 15.57 1.32 4.32
CA LEU A 212 15.41 1.42 5.77
C LEU A 212 14.41 0.38 6.32
N ARG A 213 13.24 0.23 5.71
CA ARG A 213 12.24 -0.78 6.12
C ARG A 213 12.85 -2.18 6.07
N HIS A 214 13.51 -2.54 4.98
CA HIS A 214 14.14 -3.84 4.82
C HIS A 214 15.22 -4.09 5.87
N ALA A 215 16.12 -3.11 6.10
CA ALA A 215 17.19 -3.21 7.08
C ALA A 215 16.66 -3.37 8.53
N ILE A 216 15.53 -2.72 8.87
CA ILE A 216 14.89 -2.89 10.19
C ILE A 216 14.30 -4.31 10.34
N ILE A 217 13.64 -4.82 9.30
CA ILE A 217 13.05 -6.18 9.31
C ILE A 217 14.16 -7.22 9.50
N THR A 218 15.24 -7.12 8.73
CA THR A 218 16.36 -8.08 8.73
C THR A 218 17.37 -7.85 9.86
N GLY A 219 17.28 -6.75 10.61
CA GLY A 219 18.15 -6.45 11.76
C GLY A 219 19.56 -5.96 11.39
N GLN A 220 19.71 -5.40 10.19
CA GLN A 220 20.97 -4.92 9.63
C GLN A 220 21.35 -3.53 10.18
N ARG A 221 22.05 -3.50 11.33
CA ARG A 221 22.31 -2.25 12.09
C ARG A 221 23.06 -1.16 11.32
N ILE A 222 24.02 -1.53 10.47
CA ILE A 222 24.83 -0.57 9.71
C ILE A 222 23.96 0.07 8.61
N GLU A 223 23.19 -0.76 7.93
CA GLU A 223 22.31 -0.42 6.82
C GLU A 223 21.12 0.42 7.30
N ILE A 224 20.60 0.17 8.51
CA ILE A 224 19.58 1.01 9.15
C ILE A 224 20.06 2.47 9.23
N GLU A 225 21.26 2.71 9.79
CA GLU A 225 21.77 4.08 9.93
C GLU A 225 22.16 4.69 8.58
N HIS A 226 22.68 3.88 7.65
CA HIS A 226 22.96 4.33 6.29
C HIS A 226 21.69 4.84 5.60
N PHE A 227 20.66 3.99 5.47
CA PHE A 227 19.41 4.37 4.80
C PHE A 227 18.65 5.46 5.54
N ARG A 228 18.69 5.50 6.89
CA ARG A 228 18.09 6.61 7.64
C ARG A 228 18.74 7.94 7.29
N ASN A 229 20.08 8.01 7.24
CA ASN A 229 20.79 9.23 6.90
C ASN A 229 20.47 9.68 5.47
N GLU A 230 20.53 8.77 4.49
CA GLU A 230 20.17 9.07 3.10
C GLU A 230 18.72 9.57 2.98
N ALA A 231 17.78 8.88 3.64
CA ALA A 231 16.35 9.19 3.62
C ALA A 231 15.98 10.55 4.25
N ILE A 232 16.75 11.00 5.25
CA ILE A 232 16.54 12.31 5.89
C ILE A 232 17.18 13.45 5.09
N ASN A 233 18.30 13.18 4.41
CA ASN A 233 19.05 14.18 3.64
C ASN A 233 18.46 14.46 2.25
N GLN A 234 17.70 13.53 1.68
CA GLN A 234 17.06 13.71 0.38
C GLN A 234 15.99 14.83 0.37
N GLN A 235 15.93 15.56 -0.75
CA GLN A 235 14.98 16.65 -0.95
C GLN A 235 13.61 16.14 -1.45
N PRO A 236 12.51 16.83 -1.12
CA PRO A 236 11.20 16.55 -1.71
C PRO A 236 11.18 16.74 -3.24
N PHE A 237 10.61 15.76 -3.94
CA PHE A 237 10.41 15.81 -5.40
C PHE A 237 9.08 16.47 -5.82
N TRP A 238 8.15 16.66 -4.88
CA TRP A 238 6.82 17.20 -5.16
C TRP A 238 6.74 18.72 -4.98
N LEU A 239 5.64 19.31 -5.46
CA LEU A 239 5.32 20.70 -5.21
C LEU A 239 4.86 20.88 -3.77
N HIS A 240 5.57 21.70 -2.99
CA HIS A 240 5.21 22.02 -1.60
C HIS A 240 5.35 23.52 -1.34
N SER A 241 4.70 24.03 -0.29
CA SER A 241 4.64 25.46 0.05
C SER A 241 5.99 26.13 0.35
N GLY A 242 7.07 25.35 0.46
CA GLY A 242 8.44 25.83 0.65
C GLY A 242 9.23 26.03 -0.65
N LYS A 243 8.69 25.59 -1.80
CA LYS A 243 9.20 25.93 -3.13
C LYS A 243 8.25 26.98 -3.72
N ARG A 244 8.59 28.26 -3.55
CA ARG A 244 8.09 29.36 -4.38
C ARG A 244 9.15 29.69 -5.42
#